data_AF-A0A368A4R3-F1
#
_entry.id   AF-A0A368A4R3-F1
#
_cell.length_a   1.000
_cell.length_b   1.000
_cell.length_c   1.000
_cell.angle_alpha   90.00
_cell.angle_beta   90.00
_cell.angle_gamma   90.00
#
_symmetry.space_group_name_H-M   'P 1'
#
loop_
_entity.id
_entity.type
_entity.pdbx_description
1 polymer ?
#
loop_
_entity_poly.entity_id
_entity_poly.type
_entity_poly.pdbx_seq_one_letter_code
_entity_poly.pdbx_strand_id
1 'polypeptide(L)'
;MKRLLKEIFTWWNGNTINTRFFTWRHGTPVGKDQFNNIYYEGSCDREGNQRRWVIYKNYSDSSQIPPDWHGWIHYRINIPPSYKSKNTTSINKKITRLVQTEKDSSKKDNYDAWIPE
;
A
#
# COMPACT_ATOMS: atom_id res chain seq x y z
N MET A 1 -3.94 -14.15 30.52
CA MET A 1 -4.88 -15.29 30.56
C MET A 1 -6.37 -14.91 30.56
N LYS A 2 -6.83 -13.80 31.15
CA LYS A 2 -8.27 -13.41 31.21
C LYS A 2 -8.91 -12.90 29.89
N ARG A 3 -8.13 -12.66 28.83
CA ARG A 3 -8.61 -12.10 27.54
C ARG A 3 -9.19 -13.17 26.61
N LEU A 4 -8.56 -14.33 26.54
CA LEU A 4 -8.92 -15.40 25.60
C LEU A 4 -10.28 -16.05 25.96
N LEU A 5 -10.56 -16.23 27.25
CA LEU A 5 -11.85 -16.77 27.71
C LEU A 5 -13.01 -15.78 27.50
N LYS A 6 -12.77 -14.47 27.66
CA LYS A 6 -13.76 -13.44 27.31
C LYS A 6 -14.03 -13.39 25.82
N GLU A 7 -13.01 -13.53 24.97
CA GLU A 7 -13.16 -13.55 23.51
C GLU A 7 -13.92 -14.79 22.99
N ILE A 8 -13.92 -15.92 23.72
CA ILE A 8 -14.72 -17.11 23.39
C ILE A 8 -16.18 -16.97 23.84
N PHE A 9 -16.43 -16.39 25.02
CA PHE A 9 -17.79 -16.30 25.60
C PHE A 9 -18.55 -15.00 25.31
N THR A 10 -17.90 -14.00 24.72
CA THR A 10 -18.56 -12.78 24.25
C THR A 10 -18.37 -12.63 22.74
N TRP A 11 -19.08 -13.43 21.96
CA TRP A 11 -18.98 -13.37 20.49
C TRP A 11 -19.35 -11.98 19.93
N TRP A 12 -20.08 -11.19 20.71
CA TRP A 12 -20.62 -9.89 20.32
C TRP A 12 -19.68 -8.69 20.51
N ASN A 13 -18.47 -8.88 21.08
CA ASN A 13 -17.68 -7.74 21.59
C ASN A 13 -16.43 -7.36 20.77
N GLY A 14 -16.31 -7.81 19.51
CA GLY A 14 -15.25 -7.36 18.60
C GLY A 14 -14.70 -8.44 17.69
N ASN A 15 -13.78 -8.03 16.79
CA ASN A 15 -13.17 -8.81 15.71
C ASN A 15 -12.88 -10.26 16.13
N THR A 16 -13.78 -11.15 15.74
CA THR A 16 -13.90 -12.52 16.24
C THR A 16 -12.60 -13.27 15.97
N ILE A 17 -12.13 -14.10 16.91
CA ILE A 17 -10.97 -14.99 16.71
C ILE A 17 -11.08 -15.76 15.38
N ASN A 18 -12.31 -16.10 14.99
CA ASN A 18 -12.64 -16.72 13.71
C ASN A 18 -12.16 -15.91 12.50
N THR A 19 -12.41 -14.60 12.46
CA THR A 19 -11.97 -13.71 11.37
C THR A 19 -10.45 -13.63 11.30
N ARG A 20 -9.78 -13.61 12.46
CA ARG A 20 -8.30 -13.62 12.51
C ARG A 20 -7.72 -14.93 12.00
N PHE A 21 -8.32 -16.06 12.38
CA PHE A 21 -7.91 -17.39 11.90
C PHE A 21 -8.15 -17.57 10.40
N PHE A 22 -9.34 -17.20 9.92
CA PHE A 22 -9.67 -17.23 8.50
C PHE A 22 -8.71 -16.38 7.67
N THR A 23 -8.44 -15.16 8.13
CA THR A 23 -7.53 -14.25 7.41
C THR A 23 -6.09 -14.79 7.40
N TRP A 24 -5.63 -15.41 8.48
CA TRP A 24 -4.30 -16.02 8.51
C TRP A 24 -4.20 -17.21 7.54
N ARG A 25 -5.27 -18.02 7.41
CA ARG A 25 -5.26 -19.21 6.55
C ARG A 25 -5.46 -18.90 5.06
N HIS A 26 -6.19 -17.82 4.73
CA HIS A 26 -6.65 -17.53 3.36
C HIS A 26 -6.21 -16.18 2.80
N GLY A 27 -5.69 -15.28 3.64
CA GLY A 27 -5.35 -13.91 3.23
C GLY A 27 -3.85 -13.70 3.07
N THR A 28 -3.45 -13.21 1.90
CA THR A 28 -2.12 -12.64 1.66
C THR A 28 -2.18 -11.13 1.98
N PRO A 29 -1.34 -10.61 2.88
CA PRO A 29 -1.33 -9.18 3.22
C PRO A 29 -0.73 -8.35 2.07
N VAL A 30 -1.51 -7.42 1.54
CA VAL A 30 -1.13 -6.58 0.38
C VAL A 30 -0.44 -5.29 0.84
N GLY A 31 -0.93 -4.70 1.92
CA GLY A 31 -0.41 -3.44 2.45
C GLY A 31 -1.23 -2.89 3.61
N LYS A 32 -0.76 -1.76 4.14
CA LYS A 32 -1.41 -1.00 5.21
C LYS A 32 -1.61 0.44 4.77
N ASP A 33 -2.66 1.08 5.26
CA ASP A 33 -2.87 2.51 5.09
C ASP A 33 -2.35 3.33 6.29
N GLN A 34 -2.54 4.65 6.22
CA GLN A 34 -2.21 5.61 7.28
C GLN A 34 -2.98 5.39 8.59
N PHE A 35 -4.16 4.77 8.51
CA PHE A 35 -5.00 4.46 9.67
C PHE A 35 -4.68 3.08 10.27
N ASN A 36 -3.66 2.39 9.73
CA ASN A 36 -3.27 1.03 10.07
C ASN A 36 -4.35 -0.02 9.78
N ASN A 37 -5.26 0.25 8.85
CA ASN A 37 -6.11 -0.78 8.29
C ASN A 37 -5.24 -1.67 7.39
N ILE A 38 -5.43 -2.98 7.50
CA ILE A 38 -4.67 -3.96 6.73
C ILE A 38 -5.56 -4.52 5.63
N TYR A 39 -5.05 -4.47 4.41
CA TYR A 39 -5.75 -4.95 3.23
C TYR A 39 -5.21 -6.32 2.84
N TYR A 40 -6.14 -7.24 2.57
CA TYR A 40 -5.84 -8.62 2.24
C TYR A 40 -6.43 -8.99 0.89
N GLU A 41 -5.71 -9.84 0.18
CA GLU A 41 -6.19 -10.55 -1.00
C GLU A 41 -6.23 -12.05 -0.70
N GLY A 42 -7.25 -12.74 -1.19
CA GLY A 42 -7.42 -14.17 -1.04
C GLY A 42 -7.46 -14.90 -2.37
N SER A 43 -7.71 -16.21 -2.28
CA SER A 43 -7.86 -17.07 -3.45
C SER A 43 -8.95 -16.56 -4.40
N CYS A 44 -8.77 -16.86 -5.68
CA CYS A 44 -9.74 -16.58 -6.73
C CYS A 44 -11.06 -17.28 -6.42
N ASP A 45 -12.17 -16.56 -6.59
CA ASP A 45 -13.49 -17.15 -6.58
C ASP A 45 -13.72 -18.01 -7.84
N ARG A 46 -14.86 -18.70 -7.91
CA ARG A 46 -15.25 -19.50 -9.08
C ARG A 46 -15.34 -18.67 -10.37
N GLU A 47 -15.58 -17.37 -10.26
CA GLU A 47 -15.57 -16.41 -11.39
C GLU A 47 -14.17 -15.85 -11.71
N GLY A 48 -13.12 -16.31 -11.05
CA GLY A 48 -11.74 -15.85 -11.28
C GLY A 48 -11.38 -14.54 -10.58
N ASN A 49 -12.32 -13.89 -9.90
CA ASN A 49 -12.07 -12.66 -9.15
C ASN A 49 -11.37 -12.97 -7.81
N GLN A 50 -10.25 -12.30 -7.54
CA GLN A 50 -9.56 -12.40 -6.26
C GLN A 50 -10.41 -11.78 -5.16
N ARG A 51 -10.70 -12.52 -4.08
CA ARG A 51 -11.43 -11.95 -2.95
C ARG A 51 -10.58 -10.90 -2.23
N ARG A 52 -11.14 -9.71 -2.02
CA ARG A 52 -10.47 -8.58 -1.35
C ARG A 52 -11.25 -8.19 -0.10
N TRP A 53 -10.55 -7.99 1.01
CA TRP A 53 -11.17 -7.48 2.24
C TRP A 53 -10.20 -6.61 3.04
N VAL A 54 -10.78 -5.83 3.96
CA VAL A 54 -10.04 -4.94 4.87
C VAL A 54 -10.29 -5.36 6.31
N ILE A 55 -9.24 -5.30 7.12
CA ILE A 55 -9.34 -5.43 8.57
C ILE A 55 -9.00 -4.09 9.19
N TYR A 56 -10.02 -3.48 9.81
CA TYR A 56 -9.86 -2.24 10.56
C TYR A 56 -9.12 -2.49 11.87
N LYS A 57 -8.28 -1.54 12.25
CA LYS A 57 -7.58 -1.57 13.54
C LYS A 57 -8.51 -1.28 14.72
N ASN A 58 -9.42 -0.32 14.53
CA ASN A 58 -10.33 0.18 15.57
C ASN A 58 -11.77 -0.22 15.23
N TYR A 59 -12.70 0.74 15.28
CA TYR A 59 -14.09 0.54 14.90
C TYR A 59 -14.20 0.23 13.39
N SER A 60 -15.10 -0.68 13.05
CA SER A 60 -15.33 -1.09 11.66
C SER A 60 -16.18 -0.03 10.94
N ASP A 61 -15.53 1.02 10.45
CA ASP A 61 -16.17 2.09 9.69
C ASP A 61 -15.62 2.13 8.25
N SER A 62 -16.50 1.88 7.27
CA SER A 62 -16.18 1.88 5.84
C SER A 62 -15.68 3.23 5.32
N SER A 63 -16.07 4.33 5.97
CA SER A 63 -15.73 5.69 5.55
C SER A 63 -14.25 6.03 5.80
N GLN A 64 -13.57 5.24 6.63
CA GLN A 64 -12.15 5.44 6.95
C GLN A 64 -11.21 4.93 5.86
N ILE A 65 -11.73 4.23 4.84
CA ILE A 65 -10.92 3.76 3.71
C ILE A 65 -10.52 4.97 2.85
N PRO A 66 -9.22 5.22 2.64
CA PRO A 66 -8.79 6.31 1.76
C PRO A 66 -9.14 6.02 0.28
N PRO A 67 -9.24 7.05 -0.58
CA PRO A 67 -9.75 6.92 -1.95
C PRO A 67 -9.03 5.88 -2.81
N ASP A 68 -7.69 5.79 -2.69
CA ASP A 68 -6.89 4.83 -3.44
C ASP A 68 -7.24 3.37 -3.10
N TRP A 69 -7.36 3.07 -1.81
CA TRP A 69 -7.73 1.74 -1.34
C TRP A 69 -9.21 1.43 -1.60
N HIS A 70 -10.08 2.44 -1.60
CA HIS A 70 -11.48 2.31 -1.98
C HIS A 70 -11.63 1.92 -3.46
N GLY A 71 -10.81 2.48 -4.36
CA GLY A 71 -10.79 2.06 -5.76
C GLY A 71 -10.40 0.58 -5.93
N TRP A 72 -9.42 0.13 -5.15
CA TRP A 72 -8.94 -1.25 -5.20
C TRP A 72 -9.95 -2.26 -4.62
N ILE A 73 -10.59 -1.96 -3.48
CA ILE A 73 -11.51 -2.92 -2.85
C ILE A 73 -12.80 -3.14 -3.64
N HIS A 74 -13.25 -2.11 -4.38
CA HIS A 74 -14.40 -2.17 -5.27
C HIS A 74 -14.06 -2.59 -6.70
N TYR A 75 -12.92 -3.25 -6.92
CA TYR A 75 -12.48 -3.73 -8.23
C TYR A 75 -12.39 -2.67 -9.34
N ARG A 76 -12.35 -1.37 -9.01
CA ARG A 76 -12.15 -0.30 -10.01
C ARG A 76 -10.70 -0.23 -10.48
N ILE A 77 -9.77 -0.68 -9.63
CA ILE A 77 -8.34 -0.68 -9.89
C ILE A 77 -7.80 -2.07 -9.57
N ASN A 78 -7.00 -2.63 -10.48
CA ASN A 78 -6.38 -3.95 -10.27
C ASN A 78 -5.10 -3.87 -9.41
N ILE A 79 -4.39 -2.76 -9.51
CA ILE A 79 -3.09 -2.57 -8.85
C ILE A 79 -3.31 -1.94 -7.47
N PRO A 80 -2.82 -2.54 -6.38
CA PRO A 80 -2.92 -1.94 -5.06
C PRO A 80 -2.03 -0.69 -4.94
N PRO A 81 -2.41 0.32 -4.16
CA PRO A 81 -1.61 1.54 -3.99
C PRO A 81 -0.24 1.27 -3.37
N SER A 82 -0.10 0.20 -2.57
CA SER A 82 1.17 -0.31 -2.04
C SER A 82 2.21 -0.57 -3.15
N TYR A 83 1.78 -1.10 -4.29
CA TYR A 83 2.65 -1.35 -5.44
C TYR A 83 2.88 -0.09 -6.28
N LYS A 84 1.88 0.80 -6.40
CA LYS A 84 2.00 2.07 -7.11
C LYS A 84 3.12 2.96 -6.54
N SER A 85 3.21 3.05 -5.21
CA SER A 85 4.24 3.85 -4.53
C SER A 85 5.69 3.45 -4.90
N LYS A 86 5.95 2.14 -4.99
CA LYS A 86 7.28 1.60 -5.36
C LYS A 86 7.68 1.99 -6.80
N ASN A 87 6.72 1.98 -7.72
CA ASN A 87 6.96 2.30 -9.13
C ASN A 87 7.23 3.80 -9.31
N THR A 88 6.41 4.67 -8.71
CA THR A 88 6.57 6.14 -8.81
C THR A 88 7.93 6.60 -8.26
N THR A 89 8.35 6.06 -7.11
CA THR A 89 9.63 6.41 -6.50
C THR A 89 10.81 6.05 -7.40
N SER A 90 10.74 4.88 -8.05
CA SER A 90 11.79 4.40 -8.95
C SER A 90 11.90 5.25 -10.21
N ILE A 91 10.76 5.67 -10.77
CA ILE A 91 10.68 6.56 -11.94
C ILE A 91 11.27 7.93 -11.61
N ASN A 92 10.86 8.53 -10.49
CA ASN A 92 11.36 9.84 -10.07
C ASN A 92 12.87 9.81 -9.82
N LYS A 93 13.37 8.76 -9.15
CA LYS A 93 14.82 8.59 -8.93
C LYS A 93 15.60 8.45 -10.24
N LYS A 94 15.03 7.78 -11.24
CA LYS A 94 15.65 7.66 -12.57
C LYS A 94 15.66 9.00 -13.30
N ILE A 95 14.53 9.72 -13.29
CA ILE A 95 14.43 11.06 -13.89
C ILE A 95 15.40 12.04 -13.22
N THR A 96 15.47 12.07 -11.89
CA THR A 96 16.41 12.95 -11.17
C THR A 96 17.86 12.67 -11.55
N ARG A 97 18.25 11.39 -11.71
CA ARG A 97 19.61 11.05 -12.18
C ARG A 97 19.86 11.52 -13.61
N LEU A 98 18.88 11.37 -14.50
CA LEU A 98 19.00 11.81 -15.89
C LEU A 98 19.13 13.33 -15.99
N VAL A 99 18.34 14.07 -15.21
CA VAL A 99 18.43 15.54 -15.12
C VAL A 99 19.78 15.98 -14.54
N GLN A 100 20.33 15.25 -13.58
CA GLN A 100 21.67 15.52 -13.04
C GLN A 100 22.76 15.30 -14.09
N THR A 101 22.70 14.18 -14.83
CA THR A 101 23.67 13.91 -15.91
C THR A 101 23.64 14.95 -17.02
N GLU A 102 22.45 15.47 -17.33
CA GLU A 102 22.27 16.52 -18.34
C GLU A 102 22.88 17.86 -17.88
N LYS A 103 22.65 18.26 -16.62
CA LYS A 103 23.31 19.43 -16.02
C LYS A 103 24.83 19.30 -16.01
N ASP A 104 25.36 18.13 -15.65
CA ASP A 104 26.80 17.89 -15.60
C ASP A 104 27.43 17.89 -17.01
N SER A 105 26.69 17.50 -18.05
CA SER A 105 27.14 17.60 -19.45
C SER A 105 27.09 19.02 -20.03
N SER A 106 26.19 19.88 -19.55
CA SER A 106 26.07 21.28 -20.01
C SER A 106 27.13 22.23 -19.45
N LYS A 107 27.85 21.85 -18.38
CA LYS A 107 28.88 22.68 -17.74
C LYS A 107 30.26 22.52 -18.39
N LYS A 108 30.30 22.18 -19.68
CA LYS A 108 31.54 21.89 -20.43
C LYS A 108 31.74 22.85 -21.60
N ASP A 109 31.27 24.08 -21.44
CA ASP A 109 31.68 25.15 -22.33
C ASP A 109 33.05 25.63 -21.86
N ASN A 110 34.08 25.05 -22.47
CA ASN A 110 35.49 25.36 -22.23
C ASN A 110 35.81 26.66 -22.98
N TYR A 111 35.55 27.80 -22.34
CA TYR A 111 36.07 29.09 -22.77
C TYR A 111 37.20 29.50 -21.84
N ASP A 112 38.37 29.78 -22.41
CA ASP A 112 39.46 30.41 -21.68
C ASP A 112 39.02 31.83 -21.33
N ALA A 113 38.75 32.07 -20.04
CA ALA A 113 38.40 33.40 -19.55
C ALA A 113 39.60 34.32 -19.81
N TRP A 114 39.40 35.37 -20.60
CA TRP A 114 40.46 36.34 -20.90
C TRP A 114 40.90 37.05 -19.62
N ILE A 115 42.20 36.97 -19.29
CA ILE A 115 42.82 37.61 -18.13
C ILE A 115 43.50 38.90 -18.61
N PRO A 116 43.09 40.09 -18.15
CA PRO A 116 43.81 41.32 -18.45
C PRO A 116 45.15 41.37 -17.71
N GLU A 117 46.20 41.86 -18.39
CA GLU A 117 47.50 42.23 -17.81
C GLU A 117 47.41 43.49 -16.92
#